data_AF-A0A5N5Q4K7-F1
#
_entry.id   AF-A0A5N5Q4K7-F1
#
_cell.length_a   1.000
_cell.length_b   1.000
_cell.length_c   1.000
_cell.angle_alpha   90.00
_cell.angle_beta   90.00
_cell.angle_gamma   90.00
#
_symmetry.space_group_name_H-M   'P 1'
#
loop_
_entity.id
_entity.type
_entity.pdbx_description
1 polymer ?
#
loop_
_entity_poly.entity_id
_entity_poly.type
_entity_poly.pdbx_seq_one_letter_code
_entity_poly.pdbx_strand_id
1 'polypeptide(L)'
;MANTTTSIPRFLLPQTGLLWRRFPVHNATSSGSILIRYASSTAPPPPKGKPIVLEKPARFNPPSHGSRLPKKQLPRHYGGELSFEETQAQKKKDYPGLPPPPDTWAHWFWNSRAFHLTITMGTLTGLALFTFVQNFKHTSPFADMVPRPSDFLYHPIASCRTVVEIVRLSEARNTAVVMEKRKRRVDDVDKRNEYRKAHGIDTNSSFFGTWGARKDDDETVEKGVEGGAKIAAAEEAVAVAEAAEARRTTAPNPVVPAGEHADAMGNVGPRKKLLGIF
;
A
#
# COMPACT_ATOMS: atom_id res chain seq x y z
N MET A 1 -54.96 3.58 38.61
CA MET A 1 -53.89 4.59 38.73
C MET A 1 -52.59 3.88 39.08
N ALA A 2 -51.71 3.65 38.10
CA ALA A 2 -50.27 3.39 38.26
C ALA A 2 -49.65 3.15 36.88
N ASN A 3 -48.90 4.11 36.35
CA ASN A 3 -48.12 3.91 35.12
C ASN A 3 -46.81 3.20 35.49
N THR A 4 -46.61 1.96 35.03
CA THR A 4 -45.29 1.32 35.05
C THR A 4 -44.51 1.72 33.80
N THR A 5 -43.37 2.39 34.02
CA THR A 5 -42.51 2.89 32.95
C THR A 5 -41.73 1.74 32.29
N THR A 6 -42.03 1.45 31.03
CA THR A 6 -41.32 0.44 30.24
C THR A 6 -39.88 0.88 29.98
N SER A 7 -38.95 0.40 30.81
CA SER A 7 -37.52 0.64 30.66
C SER A 7 -36.97 -0.13 29.46
N ILE A 8 -36.67 0.58 28.36
CA ILE A 8 -36.11 -0.02 27.14
C ILE A 8 -34.67 -0.48 27.43
N PRO A 9 -34.32 -1.76 27.23
CA PRO A 9 -32.99 -2.26 27.54
C PRO A 9 -31.92 -1.69 26.58
N ARG A 10 -30.76 -1.32 27.13
CA ARG A 10 -29.70 -0.54 26.46
C ARG A 10 -29.04 -1.18 25.23
N PHE A 11 -29.33 -2.44 24.91
CA PHE A 11 -28.87 -3.10 23.68
C PHE A 11 -29.78 -2.84 22.47
N LEU A 12 -31.00 -2.34 22.68
CA LEU A 12 -31.92 -1.91 21.60
C LEU A 12 -31.68 -0.44 21.17
N LEU A 13 -30.84 0.29 21.89
CA LEU A 13 -30.40 1.63 21.52
C LEU A 13 -29.12 1.52 20.67
N PRO A 14 -28.99 2.26 19.56
CA PRO A 14 -27.79 2.22 18.73
C PRO A 14 -26.59 2.78 19.49
N GLN A 15 -25.76 1.89 20.02
CA GLN A 15 -24.53 2.27 20.70
C GLN A 15 -23.53 2.84 19.69
N THR A 16 -23.33 4.16 19.75
CA THR A 16 -22.31 4.92 19.01
C THR A 16 -22.33 4.75 17.49
N GLY A 17 -23.13 5.57 16.80
CA GLY A 17 -23.09 5.65 15.35
C GLY A 17 -21.72 6.13 14.83
N LEU A 18 -21.15 5.38 13.86
CA LEU A 18 -19.86 5.64 13.20
C LEU A 18 -19.70 7.05 12.60
N LEU A 19 -20.79 7.78 12.43
CA LEU A 19 -20.84 9.11 11.79
C LEU A 19 -20.34 10.26 12.69
N TRP A 20 -20.21 10.05 14.01
CA TRP A 20 -19.73 11.08 14.94
C TRP A 20 -18.21 11.05 15.20
N ARG A 21 -17.46 10.14 14.58
CA ARG A 21 -15.98 10.12 14.66
C ARG A 21 -15.34 10.89 13.49
N ARG A 22 -15.49 12.22 13.50
CA ARG A 22 -14.60 13.14 12.76
C ARG A 22 -13.81 14.00 13.76
N PHE A 23 -12.58 14.33 13.37
CA PHE A 23 -11.50 15.06 14.09
C PHE A 23 -10.45 14.18 14.81
N PRO A 24 -9.26 13.99 14.21
CA PRO A 24 -8.10 13.42 14.90
C PRO A 24 -7.39 14.49 15.76
N VAL A 25 -7.78 14.58 17.03
CA VAL A 25 -7.00 15.32 18.03
C VAL A 25 -5.74 14.51 18.36
N HIS A 26 -4.59 15.08 18.05
CA HIS A 26 -3.28 14.54 18.34
C HIS A 26 -2.76 15.17 19.64
N ASN A 27 -2.25 14.33 20.55
CA ASN A 27 -1.68 14.68 21.87
C ASN A 27 -2.61 15.41 22.87
N ALA A 28 -3.18 14.64 23.81
CA ALA A 28 -3.70 15.18 25.08
C ALA A 28 -3.67 14.16 26.24
N THR A 29 -2.47 13.71 26.64
CA THR A 29 -2.27 13.02 27.93
C THR A 29 -1.12 13.67 28.70
N SER A 30 -1.41 14.80 29.36
CA SER A 30 -0.75 15.21 30.60
C SER A 30 -1.53 16.36 31.23
N SER A 31 -2.33 16.06 32.26
CA SER A 31 -2.93 17.07 33.12
C SER A 31 -1.81 17.74 33.93
N GLY A 32 -1.33 18.89 33.47
CA GLY A 32 -0.21 19.63 34.05
C GLY A 32 -0.48 21.13 34.04
N SER A 33 -0.88 21.66 35.18
CA SER A 33 -1.40 23.03 35.35
C SER A 33 -0.34 24.14 35.26
N ILE A 34 -0.73 25.22 34.57
CA ILE A 34 -0.37 26.63 34.85
C ILE A 34 1.07 27.07 34.51
N LEU A 35 1.15 27.88 33.44
CA LEU A 35 2.19 28.89 33.20
C LEU A 35 1.81 30.19 33.92
N ILE A 36 2.57 30.62 34.93
CA ILE A 36 2.72 32.05 35.27
C ILE A 36 4.20 32.31 35.59
N ARG A 37 4.84 33.21 34.83
CA ARG A 37 6.20 33.65 35.07
C ARG A 37 6.25 35.18 34.97
N TYR A 38 6.25 35.86 36.11
CA TYR A 38 6.50 37.31 36.20
C TYR A 38 7.45 37.58 37.35
N ALA A 39 8.71 37.84 37.02
CA ALA A 39 9.72 38.35 37.95
C ALA A 39 10.49 39.46 37.23
N SER A 40 10.05 40.70 37.43
CA SER A 40 10.71 41.90 36.91
C SER A 40 12.00 42.17 37.70
N SER A 41 13.14 42.02 37.04
CA SER A 41 14.44 42.41 37.57
C SER A 41 14.65 43.93 37.44
N THR A 42 14.15 44.71 38.40
CA THR A 42 14.61 46.08 38.65
C THR A 42 14.49 46.42 40.13
N ALA A 43 15.62 46.58 40.83
CA ALA A 43 15.69 47.23 42.13
C ALA A 43 17.01 48.02 42.23
N PRO A 44 16.97 49.34 42.48
CA PRO A 44 18.17 50.16 42.64
C PRO A 44 18.75 50.08 44.08
N PRO A 45 20.03 50.43 44.28
CA PRO A 45 20.63 50.62 45.60
C PRO A 45 20.32 52.03 46.18
N PRO A 46 20.72 52.40 47.44
CA PRO A 46 21.32 51.61 48.52
C PRO A 46 20.33 51.46 49.72
N PRO A 47 20.27 52.24 50.84
CA PRO A 47 21.20 53.17 51.53
C PRO A 47 21.88 52.57 52.80
N LYS A 48 22.64 53.38 53.54
CA LYS A 48 23.35 53.02 54.80
C LYS A 48 22.41 53.04 56.02
N GLY A 49 22.66 52.20 57.04
CA GLY A 49 22.07 52.37 58.39
C GLY A 49 21.37 51.17 59.04
N LYS A 50 21.44 49.96 58.46
CA LYS A 50 20.91 48.73 59.09
C LYS A 50 22.06 47.93 59.73
N PRO A 51 21.85 47.25 60.87
CA PRO A 51 22.92 46.48 61.53
C PRO A 51 23.43 45.38 60.61
N ILE A 52 24.74 45.13 60.65
CA ILE A 52 25.38 44.03 59.93
C ILE A 52 24.95 42.72 60.60
N VAL A 53 23.88 42.13 60.06
CA VAL A 53 23.49 40.76 60.39
C VAL A 53 24.38 39.84 59.57
N LEU A 54 25.14 39.00 60.25
CA LEU A 54 26.08 38.05 59.63
C LEU A 54 25.34 37.21 58.58
N GLU A 55 25.79 37.29 57.34
CA GLU A 55 25.20 36.54 56.23
C GLU A 55 25.27 35.04 56.56
N LYS A 56 24.13 34.36 56.52
CA LYS A 56 24.09 32.91 56.78
C LYS A 56 24.99 32.23 55.75
N PRO A 57 25.95 31.38 56.18
CA PRO A 57 26.89 30.75 55.26
C PRO A 57 26.13 30.00 54.17
N ALA A 58 26.62 30.09 52.94
CA ALA A 58 25.96 29.54 51.76
C ALA A 58 25.57 28.07 52.01
N ARG A 59 24.26 27.80 52.01
CA ARG A 59 23.74 26.46 52.27
C ARG A 59 24.31 25.53 51.20
N PHE A 60 25.03 24.49 51.63
CA PHE A 60 25.69 23.55 50.72
C PHE A 60 24.65 22.87 49.82
N ASN A 61 24.55 23.35 48.59
CA ASN A 61 23.79 22.72 47.54
C ASN A 61 24.77 21.78 46.81
N PRO A 62 24.73 20.46 47.05
CA PRO A 62 25.54 19.53 46.26
C PRO A 62 25.20 19.74 44.78
N PRO A 63 26.16 19.53 43.86
CA PRO A 63 25.91 19.68 42.43
C PRO A 63 24.71 18.82 42.05
N SER A 64 23.62 19.47 41.64
CA SER A 64 22.41 18.77 41.24
C SER A 64 22.76 17.88 40.05
N HIS A 65 22.65 16.56 40.24
CA HIS A 65 22.87 15.61 39.15
C HIS A 65 21.96 16.02 37.99
N GLY A 66 22.58 16.39 36.87
CA GLY A 66 21.86 16.96 35.74
C GLY A 66 20.76 16.01 35.27
N SER A 67 19.56 16.53 35.01
CA SER A 67 18.38 15.72 34.62
C SER A 67 18.56 14.90 33.33
N ARG A 68 19.69 15.09 32.64
CA ARG A 68 20.08 14.37 31.43
C ARG A 68 21.31 13.54 31.77
N LEU A 69 21.13 12.21 31.80
CA LEU A 69 22.26 11.27 31.86
C LEU A 69 23.26 11.57 30.73
N PRO A 70 24.57 11.39 30.95
CA PRO A 70 25.59 11.67 29.94
C PRO A 70 25.48 10.69 28.76
N LYS A 71 24.76 11.09 27.71
CA LYS A 71 24.48 10.31 26.48
C LYS A 71 25.71 9.83 25.68
N LYS A 72 26.94 10.07 26.17
CA LYS A 72 28.21 9.75 25.49
C LYS A 72 29.05 8.68 26.21
N GLN A 73 28.57 8.14 27.34
CA GLN A 73 29.21 6.99 27.97
C GLN A 73 28.24 5.82 27.97
N LEU A 74 28.38 4.94 26.97
CA LEU A 74 27.86 3.57 27.11
C LEU A 74 28.51 2.95 28.36
N PRO A 75 27.82 2.04 29.09
CA PRO A 75 28.43 1.33 30.19
C PRO A 75 29.75 0.70 29.75
N ARG A 76 30.88 1.24 30.24
CA ARG A 76 32.19 0.68 29.94
C ARG A 76 32.26 -0.69 30.56
N HIS A 77 32.41 -1.72 29.74
CA HIS A 77 32.67 -3.07 30.22
C HIS A 77 33.99 -3.05 30.98
N TYR A 78 33.94 -3.25 32.30
CA TYR A 78 35.14 -3.36 33.12
C TYR A 78 35.85 -4.67 32.73
N GLY A 79 36.95 -4.54 31.98
CA GLY A 79 37.65 -5.68 31.36
C GLY A 79 38.43 -5.35 30.09
N GLY A 80 38.16 -4.21 29.44
CA GLY A 80 38.81 -3.83 28.18
C GLY A 80 37.98 -4.24 26.95
N GLU A 81 38.58 -4.18 25.77
CA GLU A 81 37.96 -4.68 24.53
C GLU A 81 38.11 -6.19 24.46
N LEU A 82 37.02 -6.89 24.16
CA LEU A 82 37.01 -8.35 24.01
C LEU A 82 37.90 -8.76 22.83
N SER A 83 38.70 -9.81 23.02
CA SER A 83 39.43 -10.41 21.91
C SER A 83 38.45 -10.95 20.85
N PHE A 84 38.96 -11.13 19.63
CA PHE A 84 38.17 -11.70 18.54
C PHE A 84 37.62 -13.10 18.93
N GLU A 85 38.45 -13.92 19.57
CA GLU A 85 38.08 -15.28 20.00
C GLU A 85 36.99 -15.27 21.07
N GLU A 86 37.11 -14.42 22.11
CA GLU A 86 36.08 -14.27 23.14
C GLU A 86 34.76 -13.76 22.57
N THR A 87 34.82 -12.86 21.59
CA THR A 87 33.62 -12.36 20.89
C THR A 87 32.91 -13.47 20.11
N GLN A 88 33.66 -14.38 19.45
CA GLN A 88 33.05 -15.55 18.80
C GLN A 88 32.55 -16.58 19.83
N ALA A 89 33.24 -16.75 20.96
CA ALA A 89 32.79 -17.62 22.04
C ALA A 89 31.49 -17.11 22.67
N GLN A 90 31.35 -15.79 22.91
CA GLN A 90 30.12 -15.18 23.43
C GLN A 90 28.92 -15.41 22.49
N LYS A 91 29.10 -15.27 21.18
CA LYS A 91 28.02 -15.53 20.20
C LYS A 91 27.47 -16.95 20.23
N LYS A 92 28.24 -17.94 20.73
CA LYS A 92 27.83 -19.34 20.82
C LYS A 92 27.22 -19.73 22.18
N LYS A 93 27.30 -18.85 23.19
CA LYS A 93 26.72 -19.12 24.51
C LYS A 93 25.21 -18.92 24.47
N ASP A 94 24.49 -20.00 24.71
CA ASP A 94 23.05 -19.96 24.91
C ASP A 94 22.72 -19.56 26.35
N TYR A 95 21.72 -18.70 26.52
CA TYR A 95 21.34 -18.11 27.81
C TYR A 95 19.81 -17.91 27.85
N PRO A 96 19.15 -18.22 28.98
CA PRO A 96 17.69 -18.10 29.08
C PRO A 96 17.22 -16.66 28.87
N GLY A 97 16.28 -16.47 27.94
CA GLY A 97 15.68 -15.16 27.63
C GLY A 97 16.43 -14.32 26.60
N LEU A 98 17.57 -14.78 26.08
CA LEU A 98 18.26 -14.17 24.94
C LEU A 98 17.83 -14.87 23.62
N PRO A 99 17.97 -14.20 22.46
CA PRO A 99 17.70 -14.84 21.17
C PRO A 99 18.72 -15.96 20.94
N PRO A 100 18.31 -17.05 20.27
CA PRO A 100 19.17 -18.22 20.08
C PRO A 100 20.43 -17.88 19.25
N PRO A 101 21.57 -18.54 19.52
CA PRO A 101 22.84 -18.22 18.87
C PRO A 101 22.83 -18.56 17.36
N PRO A 102 23.66 -17.88 16.54
CA PRO A 102 23.50 -17.83 15.07
C PRO A 102 23.58 -19.19 14.36
N ASP A 103 24.31 -20.14 14.94
CA ASP A 103 24.54 -21.48 14.38
C ASP A 103 23.40 -22.47 14.73
N THR A 104 22.25 -22.00 15.22
CA THR A 104 21.10 -22.85 15.62
C THR A 104 19.93 -22.79 14.64
N TRP A 105 19.19 -23.89 14.55
CA TRP A 105 17.96 -23.95 13.75
C TRP A 105 16.92 -22.89 14.18
N ALA A 106 16.80 -22.63 15.48
CA ALA A 106 15.91 -21.60 15.99
C ALA A 106 16.31 -20.20 15.51
N HIS A 107 17.62 -19.87 15.52
CA HIS A 107 18.08 -18.60 14.97
C HIS A 107 17.82 -18.48 13.47
N TRP A 108 18.05 -19.56 12.71
CA TRP A 108 17.73 -19.61 11.29
C TRP A 108 16.23 -19.38 11.05
N PHE A 109 15.35 -20.08 11.77
CA PHE A 109 13.90 -19.94 11.64
C PHE A 109 13.45 -18.49 11.91
N TRP A 110 13.91 -17.88 13.01
CA TRP A 110 13.49 -16.53 13.41
C TRP A 110 14.11 -15.40 12.58
N ASN A 111 15.34 -15.55 12.06
CA ASN A 111 16.04 -14.46 11.34
C ASN A 111 16.08 -14.62 9.81
N SER A 112 15.69 -15.78 9.26
CA SER A 112 15.71 -15.98 7.80
C SER A 112 14.59 -15.20 7.11
N ARG A 113 14.98 -14.09 6.46
CA ARG A 113 14.07 -13.26 5.66
C ARG A 113 13.39 -14.04 4.53
N ALA A 114 14.13 -14.96 3.89
CA ALA A 114 13.60 -15.79 2.81
C ALA A 114 12.43 -16.67 3.27
N PHE A 115 12.54 -17.30 4.45
CA PHE A 115 11.49 -18.15 5.03
C PHE A 115 10.22 -17.33 5.34
N HIS A 116 10.38 -16.20 6.03
CA HIS A 116 9.29 -15.27 6.32
C HIS A 116 8.63 -14.73 5.04
N LEU A 117 9.42 -14.46 3.98
CA LEU A 117 8.91 -14.02 2.69
C LEU A 117 8.13 -15.16 2.01
N THR A 118 8.63 -16.41 2.01
CA THR A 118 7.90 -17.55 1.44
C THR A 118 6.59 -17.85 2.17
N ILE A 119 6.54 -17.67 3.50
CA ILE A 119 5.30 -17.82 4.27
C ILE A 119 4.32 -16.69 3.94
N THR A 120 4.76 -15.43 4.03
CA THR A 120 3.87 -14.27 3.81
C THR A 120 3.38 -14.20 2.36
N MET A 121 4.26 -14.42 1.38
CA MET A 121 3.86 -14.53 -0.04
C MET A 121 2.98 -15.75 -0.27
N GLY A 122 3.37 -16.94 0.22
CA GLY A 122 2.62 -18.18 0.01
C GLY A 122 1.22 -18.16 0.63
N THR A 123 1.06 -17.57 1.82
CA THR A 123 -0.25 -17.36 2.44
C THR A 123 -1.11 -16.37 1.66
N LEU A 124 -0.55 -15.23 1.22
CA LEU A 124 -1.28 -14.27 0.39
C LEU A 124 -1.69 -14.86 -0.97
N THR A 125 -0.80 -15.59 -1.65
CA THR A 125 -1.11 -16.29 -2.91
C THR A 125 -2.15 -17.39 -2.69
N GLY A 126 -2.06 -18.16 -1.60
CA GLY A 126 -3.05 -19.18 -1.24
C GLY A 126 -4.43 -18.59 -0.97
N LEU A 127 -4.51 -17.49 -0.23
CA LEU A 127 -5.77 -16.77 -0.01
C LEU A 127 -6.34 -16.19 -1.32
N ALA A 128 -5.51 -15.62 -2.19
CA ALA A 128 -5.93 -15.08 -3.49
C ALA A 128 -6.48 -16.18 -4.42
N LEU A 129 -5.84 -17.35 -4.46
CA LEU A 129 -6.32 -18.52 -5.21
C LEU A 129 -7.64 -19.05 -4.61
N PHE A 130 -7.75 -19.12 -3.29
CA PHE A 130 -8.97 -19.57 -2.62
C PHE A 130 -10.15 -18.62 -2.87
N THR A 131 -9.96 -17.31 -2.75
CA THR A 131 -11.03 -16.33 -3.03
C THR A 131 -11.37 -16.27 -4.51
N PHE A 132 -10.40 -16.46 -5.42
CA PHE A 132 -10.65 -16.60 -6.86
C PHE A 132 -11.54 -17.82 -7.17
N VAL A 133 -11.19 -19.00 -6.66
CA VAL A 133 -11.98 -20.23 -6.86
C VAL A 133 -13.37 -20.09 -6.24
N GLN A 134 -13.48 -19.51 -5.05
CA GLN A 134 -14.77 -19.28 -4.39
C GLN A 134 -15.63 -18.29 -5.19
N ASN A 135 -15.06 -17.18 -5.67
CA ASN A 135 -15.76 -16.21 -6.52
C ASN A 135 -16.19 -16.84 -7.85
N PHE A 136 -15.34 -17.66 -8.46
CA PHE A 136 -15.68 -18.42 -9.67
C PHE A 136 -16.89 -19.33 -9.42
N LYS A 137 -16.92 -20.06 -8.30
CA LYS A 137 -18.06 -20.94 -7.96
C LYS A 137 -19.38 -20.19 -7.68
N HIS A 138 -19.34 -18.92 -7.27
CA HIS A 138 -20.55 -18.11 -7.06
C HIS A 138 -21.02 -17.35 -8.31
N THR A 139 -20.11 -17.04 -9.24
CA THR A 139 -20.40 -16.17 -10.41
C THR A 139 -20.44 -16.92 -11.73
N SER A 140 -19.77 -18.06 -11.83
CA SER A 140 -19.65 -18.83 -13.07
C SER A 140 -20.74 -19.90 -13.19
N PRO A 141 -21.38 -20.04 -14.37
CA PRO A 141 -22.31 -21.13 -14.66
C PRO A 141 -21.61 -22.49 -14.82
N PHE A 142 -20.27 -22.52 -14.80
CA PHE A 142 -19.46 -23.73 -14.93
C PHE A 142 -18.92 -24.22 -13.57
N ALA A 143 -19.51 -23.76 -12.46
CA ALA A 143 -19.09 -24.10 -11.10
C ALA A 143 -19.10 -25.62 -10.82
N ASP A 144 -20.08 -26.35 -11.38
CA ASP A 144 -20.23 -27.80 -11.19
C ASP A 144 -19.19 -28.64 -11.94
N MET A 145 -18.48 -28.04 -12.90
CA MET A 145 -17.41 -28.71 -13.65
C MET A 145 -16.07 -28.69 -12.93
N VAL A 146 -15.93 -27.89 -11.86
CA VAL A 146 -14.67 -27.74 -11.12
C VAL A 146 -14.32 -29.07 -10.42
N PRO A 147 -13.10 -29.62 -10.64
CA PRO A 147 -12.72 -30.91 -10.04
C PRO A 147 -12.79 -30.84 -8.51
N ARG A 148 -13.16 -31.97 -7.89
CA ARG A 148 -13.28 -32.04 -6.44
C ARG A 148 -11.88 -31.85 -5.82
N PRO A 149 -11.74 -31.18 -4.66
CA PRO A 149 -10.42 -30.98 -4.05
C PRO A 149 -9.66 -32.27 -3.69
N SER A 150 -10.36 -33.41 -3.60
CA SER A 150 -9.74 -34.74 -3.54
C SER A 150 -8.95 -35.10 -4.80
N ASP A 151 -9.48 -34.74 -5.95
CA ASP A 151 -8.98 -35.19 -7.26
C ASP A 151 -7.71 -34.44 -7.61
N PHE A 152 -7.54 -33.23 -7.06
CA PHE A 152 -6.29 -32.47 -7.11
C PHE A 152 -5.13 -33.18 -6.40
N LEU A 153 -5.40 -34.00 -5.38
CA LEU A 153 -4.36 -34.77 -4.66
C LEU A 153 -3.99 -36.05 -5.41
N TYR A 154 -4.97 -36.78 -5.96
CA TYR A 154 -4.72 -38.04 -6.67
C TYR A 154 -4.29 -37.84 -8.14
N HIS A 155 -4.80 -36.80 -8.79
CA HIS A 155 -4.62 -36.51 -10.22
C HIS A 155 -4.32 -35.03 -10.49
N PRO A 156 -3.23 -34.46 -9.91
CA PRO A 156 -2.93 -33.02 -9.98
C PRO A 156 -2.82 -32.50 -11.41
N ILE A 157 -2.16 -33.24 -12.30
CA ILE A 157 -1.95 -32.83 -13.70
C ILE A 157 -3.29 -32.80 -14.48
N ALA A 158 -4.18 -33.77 -14.27
CA ALA A 158 -5.49 -33.80 -14.91
C ALA A 158 -6.38 -32.67 -14.39
N SER A 159 -6.43 -32.49 -13.06
CA SER A 159 -7.21 -31.43 -12.41
C SER A 159 -6.77 -30.02 -12.87
N CYS A 160 -5.46 -29.78 -13.03
CA CYS A 160 -4.96 -28.52 -13.58
C CYS A 160 -5.41 -28.30 -15.03
N ARG A 161 -5.42 -29.34 -15.88
CA ARG A 161 -5.89 -29.22 -17.27
C ARG A 161 -7.38 -28.89 -17.32
N THR A 162 -8.22 -29.59 -16.56
CA THR A 162 -9.65 -29.31 -16.48
C THR A 162 -9.94 -27.89 -15.98
N VAL A 163 -9.17 -27.38 -14.99
CA VAL A 163 -9.32 -25.99 -14.53
C VAL A 163 -8.98 -24.98 -15.64
N VAL A 164 -7.92 -25.21 -16.42
CA VAL A 164 -7.57 -24.34 -17.56
C VAL A 164 -8.65 -24.37 -18.66
N GLU A 165 -9.22 -25.53 -18.94
CA GLU A 165 -10.34 -25.68 -19.89
C GLU A 165 -11.60 -24.94 -19.41
N ILE A 166 -11.94 -25.05 -18.12
CA ILE A 166 -13.07 -24.36 -17.49
C ILE A 166 -12.89 -22.84 -17.51
N VAL A 167 -11.68 -22.33 -17.25
CA VAL A 167 -11.38 -20.88 -17.37
C VAL A 167 -11.54 -20.40 -18.80
N ARG A 168 -10.96 -21.10 -19.79
CA ARG A 168 -11.12 -20.79 -21.21
C ARG A 168 -12.58 -20.82 -21.67
N LEU A 169 -13.38 -21.76 -21.17
CA LEU A 169 -14.82 -21.86 -21.46
C LEU A 169 -15.60 -20.68 -20.85
N SER A 170 -15.24 -20.27 -19.63
CA SER A 170 -15.79 -19.08 -18.98
C SER A 170 -15.45 -17.79 -19.75
N GLU A 171 -14.22 -17.67 -20.24
CA GLU A 171 -13.78 -16.56 -21.08
C GLU A 171 -14.53 -16.55 -22.43
N ALA A 172 -14.63 -17.70 -23.11
CA ALA A 172 -15.37 -17.84 -24.37
C ALA A 172 -16.86 -17.47 -24.24
N ARG A 173 -17.49 -17.78 -23.09
CA ARG A 173 -18.85 -17.31 -22.79
C ARG A 173 -18.89 -15.79 -22.59
N ASN A 174 -17.95 -15.23 -21.83
CA ASN A 174 -17.91 -13.79 -21.56
C ASN A 174 -17.67 -12.99 -22.85
N THR A 175 -16.78 -13.43 -23.72
CA THR A 175 -16.56 -12.81 -25.05
C THR A 175 -17.80 -12.94 -25.92
N ALA A 176 -18.47 -14.10 -25.97
CA ALA A 176 -19.72 -14.25 -26.72
C ALA A 176 -20.83 -13.28 -26.24
N VAL A 177 -21.03 -13.14 -24.92
CA VAL A 177 -22.01 -12.20 -24.35
C VAL A 177 -21.64 -10.74 -24.62
N VAL A 178 -20.35 -10.39 -24.59
CA VAL A 178 -19.88 -9.04 -24.93
C VAL A 178 -20.06 -8.76 -26.44
N MET A 179 -19.74 -9.73 -27.30
CA MET A 179 -19.93 -9.63 -28.75
C MET A 179 -21.41 -9.50 -29.13
N GLU A 180 -22.32 -10.22 -28.46
CA GLU A 180 -23.76 -10.05 -28.66
C GLU A 180 -24.22 -8.64 -28.26
N LYS A 181 -23.77 -8.13 -27.11
CA LYS A 181 -24.06 -6.74 -26.67
C LYS A 181 -23.50 -5.70 -27.64
N ARG A 182 -22.32 -5.93 -28.22
CA ARG A 182 -21.73 -5.05 -29.26
C ARG A 182 -22.54 -5.11 -30.54
N LYS A 183 -22.90 -6.30 -31.02
CA LYS A 183 -23.73 -6.49 -32.20
C LYS A 183 -25.05 -5.73 -32.08
N ARG A 184 -25.80 -5.93 -30.98
CA ARG A 184 -27.07 -5.21 -30.74
C ARG A 184 -26.91 -3.67 -30.82
N ARG A 185 -25.80 -3.11 -30.33
CA ARG A 185 -25.51 -1.67 -30.43
C ARG A 185 -25.18 -1.21 -31.85
N VAL A 186 -24.46 -2.03 -32.63
CA VAL A 186 -24.17 -1.76 -34.05
C VAL A 186 -25.46 -1.83 -34.86
N ASP A 187 -26.24 -2.92 -34.71
CA ASP A 187 -27.54 -3.09 -35.35
C ASP A 187 -28.48 -1.89 -35.08
N ASP A 188 -28.47 -1.33 -33.87
CA ASP A 188 -29.27 -0.14 -33.51
C ASP A 188 -28.73 1.18 -34.07
N VAL A 189 -27.43 1.29 -34.33
CA VAL A 189 -26.83 2.43 -35.04
C VAL A 189 -27.13 2.34 -36.53
N ASP A 190 -27.04 1.15 -37.12
CA ASP A 190 -27.28 0.93 -38.54
C ASP A 190 -28.75 1.17 -38.91
N LYS A 191 -29.71 0.69 -38.11
CA LYS A 191 -31.14 1.07 -38.27
C LYS A 191 -31.37 2.58 -38.24
N ARG A 192 -30.61 3.33 -37.41
CA ARG A 192 -30.71 4.81 -37.35
C ARG A 192 -30.06 5.46 -38.58
N ASN A 193 -29.03 4.85 -39.15
CA ASN A 193 -28.41 5.29 -40.39
C ASN A 193 -29.36 5.06 -41.58
N GLU A 194 -29.90 3.85 -41.70
CA GLU A 194 -30.92 3.48 -42.69
C GLU A 194 -32.16 4.37 -42.60
N TYR A 195 -32.68 4.61 -41.39
CA TYR A 195 -33.81 5.52 -41.17
C TYR A 195 -33.51 6.94 -41.66
N ARG A 196 -32.33 7.50 -41.33
CA ARG A 196 -31.92 8.84 -41.79
C ARG A 196 -31.80 8.92 -43.31
N LYS A 197 -31.22 7.89 -43.94
CA LYS A 197 -31.07 7.78 -45.39
C LYS A 197 -32.42 7.66 -46.10
N ALA A 198 -33.31 6.79 -45.61
CA ALA A 198 -34.64 6.59 -46.17
C ALA A 198 -35.53 7.85 -46.08
N HIS A 199 -35.34 8.68 -45.05
CA HIS A 199 -36.06 9.96 -44.88
C HIS A 199 -35.31 11.16 -45.48
N GLY A 200 -34.22 10.94 -46.24
CA GLY A 200 -33.49 12.00 -46.94
C GLY A 200 -32.77 13.01 -46.03
N ILE A 201 -32.49 12.64 -44.77
CA ILE A 201 -31.86 13.52 -43.78
C ILE A 201 -30.33 13.56 -43.96
N ASP A 202 -29.73 12.52 -44.56
CA ASP A 202 -28.26 12.43 -44.72
C ASP A 202 -27.71 13.20 -45.93
N THR A 203 -28.52 13.48 -46.96
CA THR A 203 -28.07 14.04 -48.26
C THR A 203 -27.61 15.50 -48.21
N ASN A 204 -27.98 16.27 -47.19
CA ASN A 204 -27.60 17.69 -47.06
C ASN A 204 -26.79 18.04 -45.79
N SER A 205 -26.53 17.08 -44.89
CA SER A 205 -25.76 17.34 -43.65
C SER A 205 -24.24 17.35 -43.82
N SER A 206 -23.72 17.09 -45.03
CA SER A 206 -22.28 17.13 -45.35
C SER A 206 -21.65 18.53 -45.24
N PHE A 207 -22.46 19.60 -45.12
CA PHE A 207 -21.96 20.98 -45.08
C PHE A 207 -21.56 21.48 -43.68
N PHE A 208 -21.99 20.84 -42.58
CA PHE A 208 -21.72 21.34 -41.21
C PHE A 208 -21.40 20.28 -40.14
N GLY A 209 -21.33 18.99 -40.50
CA GLY A 209 -21.07 17.90 -39.54
C GLY A 209 -19.59 17.53 -39.31
N THR A 210 -18.67 18.01 -40.15
CA THR A 210 -17.28 17.50 -40.22
C THR A 210 -16.31 18.27 -39.31
N TRP A 211 -16.56 18.26 -37.99
CA TRP A 211 -15.55 18.63 -36.98
C TRP A 211 -15.08 17.39 -36.21
N GLY A 212 -14.54 16.40 -36.92
CA GLY A 212 -14.05 15.16 -36.33
C GLY A 212 -13.88 13.98 -37.30
N ALA A 213 -14.49 14.01 -38.48
CA ALA A 213 -14.21 13.00 -39.50
C ALA A 213 -12.79 13.22 -40.04
N ARG A 214 -11.88 12.34 -39.62
CA ARG A 214 -10.54 12.24 -40.21
C ARG A 214 -10.72 11.86 -41.67
N LYS A 215 -10.41 12.82 -42.53
CA LYS A 215 -10.21 12.62 -43.95
C LYS A 215 -8.96 11.77 -44.13
N ASP A 216 -9.10 10.68 -44.88
CA ASP A 216 -8.09 10.11 -45.77
C ASP A 216 -8.86 9.10 -46.64
N ASP A 217 -9.04 9.48 -47.90
CA ASP A 217 -9.93 8.85 -48.86
C ASP A 217 -9.14 7.91 -49.79
N ASP A 218 -9.77 6.79 -50.14
CA ASP A 218 -9.56 6.04 -51.41
C ASP A 218 -8.21 5.33 -51.65
N GLU A 219 -7.83 4.41 -50.75
CA GLU A 219 -7.08 3.20 -51.13
C GLU A 219 -7.31 2.08 -50.08
N THR A 220 -8.28 1.17 -50.31
CA THR A 220 -8.33 -0.24 -49.83
C THR A 220 -9.76 -0.82 -49.81
N VAL A 221 -10.20 -1.37 -50.95
CA VAL A 221 -11.41 -2.23 -51.01
C VAL A 221 -11.21 -3.56 -50.24
N GLU A 222 -9.99 -3.88 -49.81
CA GLU A 222 -9.67 -5.14 -49.09
C GLU A 222 -9.66 -5.05 -47.55
N LYS A 223 -9.83 -3.87 -46.93
CA LYS A 223 -9.64 -3.72 -45.46
C LYS A 223 -10.88 -3.89 -44.57
N GLY A 224 -11.94 -4.51 -45.10
CA GLY A 224 -13.12 -4.90 -44.31
C GLY A 224 -12.81 -5.85 -43.13
N VAL A 225 -11.71 -6.60 -43.18
CA VAL A 225 -11.27 -7.54 -42.13
C VAL A 225 -10.45 -6.85 -41.02
N GLU A 226 -9.78 -5.72 -41.30
CA GLU A 226 -8.93 -5.02 -40.32
C GLU A 226 -9.70 -4.19 -39.27
N GLY A 227 -10.95 -3.81 -39.55
CA GLY A 227 -11.73 -2.95 -38.65
C GLY A 227 -11.99 -3.59 -37.28
N GLY A 228 -12.31 -4.89 -37.26
CA GLY A 228 -12.47 -5.66 -36.02
C GLY A 228 -11.16 -5.81 -35.26
N ALA A 229 -10.05 -6.02 -35.97
CA ALA A 229 -8.72 -6.13 -35.36
C ALA A 229 -8.25 -4.83 -34.71
N LYS A 230 -8.60 -3.65 -35.26
CA LYS A 230 -8.22 -2.34 -34.69
C LYS A 230 -9.04 -1.94 -33.47
N ILE A 231 -10.30 -2.38 -33.37
CA ILE A 231 -11.11 -2.17 -32.15
C ILE A 231 -10.64 -3.14 -31.04
N ALA A 232 -10.32 -4.39 -31.40
CA ALA A 232 -9.67 -5.33 -30.49
C ALA A 232 -8.31 -4.83 -30.02
N ALA A 233 -7.45 -4.33 -30.93
CA ALA A 233 -6.15 -3.76 -30.58
C ALA A 233 -6.25 -2.43 -29.82
N ALA A 234 -7.35 -1.67 -29.94
CA ALA A 234 -7.59 -0.48 -29.12
C ALA A 234 -8.02 -0.85 -27.69
N GLU A 235 -8.87 -1.87 -27.52
CA GLU A 235 -9.17 -2.41 -26.18
C GLU A 235 -7.97 -3.14 -25.57
N GLU A 236 -7.17 -3.85 -26.37
CA GLU A 236 -5.91 -4.45 -25.92
C GLU A 236 -4.87 -3.38 -25.59
N ALA A 237 -4.77 -2.28 -26.35
CA ALA A 237 -3.93 -1.14 -26.00
C ALA A 237 -4.43 -0.39 -24.76
N VAL A 238 -5.73 -0.34 -24.48
CA VAL A 238 -6.28 0.22 -23.24
C VAL A 238 -6.05 -0.73 -22.06
N ALA A 239 -6.20 -2.05 -22.23
CA ALA A 239 -5.88 -3.05 -21.22
C ALA A 239 -4.36 -3.14 -20.94
N VAL A 240 -3.53 -2.97 -21.97
CA VAL A 240 -2.07 -2.84 -21.85
C VAL A 240 -1.68 -1.48 -21.28
N ALA A 241 -2.44 -0.40 -21.51
CA ALA A 241 -2.23 0.88 -20.84
C ALA A 241 -2.62 0.83 -19.36
N GLU A 242 -3.73 0.17 -19.01
CA GLU A 242 -4.16 -0.08 -17.63
C GLU A 242 -3.18 -1.01 -16.90
N ALA A 243 -2.70 -2.07 -17.57
CA ALA A 243 -1.61 -2.91 -17.07
C ALA A 243 -0.24 -2.18 -17.05
N ALA A 244 -0.01 -1.21 -17.92
CA ALA A 244 1.16 -0.33 -17.90
C ALA A 244 1.06 0.71 -16.78
N GLU A 245 -0.14 1.12 -16.38
CA GLU A 245 -0.39 2.02 -15.24
C GLU A 245 -0.26 1.25 -13.92
N ALA A 246 -0.75 0.01 -13.85
CA ALA A 246 -0.42 -0.94 -12.78
C ALA A 246 1.09 -1.31 -12.74
N ARG A 247 1.80 -1.24 -13.87
CA ARG A 247 3.27 -1.29 -13.93
C ARG A 247 3.96 0.05 -13.68
N ARG A 248 3.28 1.20 -13.69
CA ARG A 248 3.85 2.50 -13.29
C ARG A 248 3.87 2.64 -11.77
N THR A 249 2.88 2.10 -11.07
CA THR A 249 2.94 1.90 -9.61
C THR A 249 3.92 0.80 -9.20
N THR A 250 4.39 -0.01 -10.15
CA THR A 250 5.34 -1.13 -9.94
C THR A 250 6.54 -1.05 -10.90
N ALA A 251 6.99 0.17 -11.23
CA ALA A 251 8.16 0.35 -12.09
C ALA A 251 9.43 0.08 -11.26
N PRO A 252 10.32 -0.83 -11.69
CA PRO A 252 11.63 -0.92 -11.06
C PRO A 252 12.38 0.40 -11.27
N ASN A 253 13.01 0.90 -10.20
CA ASN A 253 13.97 2.00 -10.32
C ASN A 253 14.95 1.72 -11.47
N PRO A 254 15.33 2.73 -12.28
CA PRO A 254 16.37 2.54 -13.28
C PRO A 254 17.61 1.96 -12.59
N VAL A 255 18.21 0.94 -13.21
CA VAL A 255 19.45 0.33 -12.69
C VAL A 255 20.57 1.33 -12.91
N VAL A 256 20.76 2.22 -11.94
CA VAL A 256 21.83 3.20 -11.95
C VAL A 256 23.15 2.43 -11.76
N PRO A 257 24.13 2.56 -12.67
CA PRO A 257 25.44 1.97 -12.47
C PRO A 257 26.08 2.53 -11.18
N ALA A 258 26.87 1.71 -10.50
CA ALA A 258 27.39 2.01 -9.17
C ALA A 258 28.28 3.27 -9.16
N GLY A 259 27.69 4.44 -8.90
CA GLY A 259 28.39 5.73 -8.88
C GLY A 259 27.50 6.97 -9.04
N GLU A 260 26.31 6.84 -9.63
CA GLU A 260 25.48 7.99 -10.03
C GLU A 260 24.15 8.09 -9.24
N HIS A 261 23.42 9.19 -9.42
CA HIS A 261 22.07 9.42 -8.88
C HIS A 261 21.21 10.08 -9.95
N ALA A 262 19.91 9.76 -9.98
CA ALA A 262 18.94 10.38 -10.85
C ALA A 262 18.06 11.35 -10.04
N ASP A 263 18.05 12.62 -10.43
CA ASP A 263 17.24 13.63 -9.76
C ASP A 263 15.75 13.52 -10.19
N ALA A 264 14.83 14.15 -9.45
CA ALA A 264 13.38 14.01 -9.63
C ALA A 264 12.82 14.45 -11.01
N MET A 265 13.68 14.98 -11.89
CA MET A 265 13.38 15.37 -13.28
C MET A 265 14.02 14.42 -14.32
N GLY A 266 14.59 13.29 -13.90
CA GLY A 266 15.15 12.25 -14.79
C GLY A 266 16.58 12.49 -15.28
N ASN A 267 17.22 13.61 -14.91
CA ASN A 267 18.63 13.85 -15.22
C ASN A 267 19.55 13.00 -14.32
N VAL A 268 20.53 12.34 -14.95
CA VAL A 268 21.58 11.56 -14.28
C VAL A 268 22.84 12.42 -14.17
N GLY A 269 23.46 12.44 -12.98
CA GLY A 269 24.67 13.22 -12.74
C GLY A 269 25.64 12.58 -11.74
N PRO A 270 26.94 12.94 -11.79
CA PRO A 270 27.95 12.38 -10.91
C PRO A 270 27.74 12.83 -9.46
N ARG A 271 27.79 11.89 -8.52
CA ARG A 271 27.57 12.15 -7.09
C ARG A 271 28.69 13.03 -6.53
N LYS A 272 28.36 14.25 -6.12
CA LYS A 272 29.28 15.17 -5.43
C LYS A 272 29.67 14.57 -4.08
N LYS A 273 30.94 14.17 -3.95
CA LYS A 273 31.52 13.56 -2.73
C LYS A 273 31.65 14.58 -1.60
N LEU A 274 30.56 14.83 -0.89
CA LEU A 274 30.53 15.62 0.34
C LEU A 274 30.87 14.73 1.55
N LEU A 275 32.14 14.81 1.98
CA LEU A 275 32.72 14.16 3.17
C LEU A 275 32.65 12.62 3.17
N GLY A 276 33.81 11.99 2.96
CA GLY A 276 33.92 10.55 2.72
C GLY A 276 33.55 9.66 3.91
N ILE A 277 32.53 8.83 3.70
CA ILE A 277 32.39 7.44 4.17
C ILE A 277 31.90 6.63 2.95
N PHE A 278 32.17 5.33 2.94
CA PHE A 278 31.84 4.36 1.88
C PHE A 278 30.36 4.39 1.44
#